data_AF-A0A3R6FHC6-F1
#
_entry.id   AF-A0A3R6FHC6-F1
#
_cell.length_a   1.000
_cell.length_b   1.000
_cell.length_c   1.000
_cell.angle_alpha   90.00
_cell.angle_beta   90.00
_cell.angle_gamma   90.00
#
_symmetry.space_group_name_H-M   'P 1'
#
loop_
_entity.id
_entity.type
_entity.pdbx_description
1 polymer ?
#
loop_
_entity_poly.entity_id
_entity_poly.type
_entity_poly.pdbx_seq_one_letter_code
_entity_poly.pdbx_strand_id
1 'polypeptide(L)' 'MIKGFPHYQQLDEMDCGSTSLRMIAKYYGKEYSAEMLRNHCCM' A
#
# COMPACT_ATOMS: atom_id res chain seq x y z
N MET A 1 -7.20 -17.60 10.37
CA MET A 1 -7.36 -17.49 8.90
C MET A 1 -6.39 -16.43 8.42
N ILE A 2 -5.41 -16.80 7.60
CA ILE A 2 -4.57 -15.80 6.94
C ILE A 2 -5.53 -15.08 5.99
N LYS A 3 -5.95 -13.85 6.35
CA LYS A 3 -6.72 -13.02 5.43
C LYS A 3 -5.87 -12.91 4.17
N GLY A 4 -6.42 -13.28 3.02
CA GLY A 4 -5.71 -13.26 1.75
C GLY A 4 -4.97 -11.93 1.58
N PHE A 5 -3.83 -11.96 0.89
CA PHE A 5 -3.04 -10.76 0.68
C PHE A 5 -3.93 -9.68 0.04
N PRO A 6 -4.10 -8.51 0.68
CA PRO A 6 -5.02 -7.50 0.19
C PRO A 6 -4.51 -6.99 -1.15
N HIS A 7 -5.41 -6.90 -2.14
CA HIS A 7 -5.08 -6.37 -3.46
C HIS A 7 -5.64 -4.96 -3.59
N TYR A 8 -4.76 -3.98 -3.78
CA TYR A 8 -5.14 -2.60 -4.04
C TYR A 8 -4.77 -2.23 -5.48
N GLN A 9 -5.71 -1.60 -6.19
CA GLN A 9 -5.44 -1.04 -7.51
C GLN A 9 -4.58 0.23 -7.36
N GLN A 10 -3.53 0.32 -8.16
CA GLN A 10 -2.71 1.52 -8.29
C GLN A 10 -3.56 2.63 -8.94
N LEU A 11 -3.61 3.81 -8.31
CA LEU A 11 -4.38 4.95 -8.82
C LEU A 11 -3.62 5.70 -9.93
N ASP A 12 -2.30 5.61 -9.91
CA ASP A 12 -1.37 6.23 -10.84
C ASP A 12 -0.25 5.22 -11.17
N GLU A 13 0.32 5.28 -12.36
CA GLU A 13 1.43 4.41 -12.75
C GLU A 13 2.66 4.60 -11.84
N MET A 14 2.85 5.82 -11.32
CA MET A 14 3.93 6.15 -10.38
C MET A 14 3.65 5.67 -8.94
N ASP A 15 2.41 5.31 -8.61
CA ASP A 15 2.02 4.82 -7.27
C ASP A 15 2.31 3.33 -7.06
N CYS A 16 3.17 2.74 -7.88
CA CYS A 16 3.45 1.31 -7.80
C CYS A 16 4.10 0.91 -6.47
N GLY A 17 5.00 1.74 -5.95
CA GLY A 17 5.66 1.55 -4.66
C GLY A 17 4.73 1.76 -3.48
N SER A 18 4.04 2.92 -3.43
CA SER A 18 3.12 3.28 -2.33
C SER A 18 1.97 2.27 -2.20
N THR A 19 1.42 1.79 -3.31
CA THR A 19 0.36 0.77 -3.32
C THR A 19 0.86 -0.59 -2.82
N SER A 20 2.07 -1.00 -3.22
CA SER A 20 2.68 -2.25 -2.76
C SER A 20 2.94 -2.25 -1.25
N LEU A 21 3.50 -1.16 -0.74
CA LEU A 21 3.72 -0.98 0.70
C LEU A 21 2.40 -0.99 1.48
N ARG A 22 1.33 -0.41 0.92
CA ARG A 22 0.00 -0.42 1.53
C ARG A 22 -0.57 -1.84 1.67
N MET A 23 -0.40 -2.67 0.64
CA MET A 23 -0.85 -4.07 0.67
C MET A 23 -0.09 -4.86 1.76
N ILE A 24 1.25 -4.71 1.81
CA ILE A 24 2.10 -5.34 2.83
C ILE A 24 1.68 -4.87 4.24
N ALA A 25 1.57 -3.56 4.46
CA ALA A 25 1.18 -3.00 5.75
C ALA A 25 -0.16 -3.58 6.24
N LYS A 26 -1.17 -3.59 5.35
CA LYS A 26 -2.51 -4.11 5.67
C LYS A 26 -2.49 -5.61 5.98
N TYR A 27 -1.65 -6.38 5.30
CA TYR A 27 -1.46 -7.81 5.60
C TYR A 27 -0.92 -8.04 7.01
N TYR A 28 -0.01 -7.19 7.48
CA TYR A 28 0.52 -7.22 8.86
C TYR A 28 -0.34 -6.46 9.88
N GLY A 29 -1.56 -6.02 9.51
CA GLY A 29 -2.48 -5.33 10.41
C GLY A 29 -2.13 -3.87 10.70
N LYS A 30 -1.28 -3.26 9.88
CA LYS A 30 -0.99 -1.81 9.89
C LYS A 30 -1.85 -1.12 8.84
N GLU A 31 -2.52 -0.04 9.23
CA GLU A 31 -3.33 0.75 8.30
C GLU A 31 -2.67 2.10 8.05
N TYR A 32 -2.31 2.33 6.79
CA TYR A 32 -1.75 3.58 6.32
C TYR A 32 -2.58 4.12 5.15
N SER A 33 -2.75 5.44 5.11
CA SER A 33 -3.39 6.10 3.98
C SER A 33 -2.46 6.08 2.76
N ALA A 34 -3.05 6.08 1.56
CA ALA A 34 -2.29 6.15 0.32
C ALA A 34 -1.45 7.44 0.26
N GLU A 35 -2.02 8.56 0.71
CA GLU A 35 -1.34 9.87 0.76
C GLU A 35 -0.11 9.86 1.66
N MET A 36 -0.20 9.28 2.87
CA MET A 36 0.95 9.21 3.78
C MET A 36 2.09 8.42 3.15
N LEU A 37 1.77 7.28 2.54
CA LEU A 37 2.76 6.42 1.87
C LEU A 37 3.35 7.10 0.64
N ARG A 38 2.58 7.89 -0.11
CA ARG A 38 3.06 8.66 -1.25
C ARG A 38 4.00 9.78 -0.84
N ASN A 39 3.72 10.45 0.29
CA ASN A 39 4.59 11.48 0.84
C ASN A 39 5.89 10.93 1.46
N HIS A 40 5.87 9.69 1.97
CA HIS A 40 7.06 9.06 2.58
C HIS A 40 7.89 8.24 1.59
N CYS A 41 7.27 7.72 0.54
CA CYS A 41 7.93 6.98 -0.52
C CYS A 41 8.27 7.95 -1.66
N CYS A 42 9.42 8.62 -1.55
CA CYS A 42 9.98 9.42 -2.62
C CYS A 42 10.64 8.45 -3.63
N MET A 43 9.90 8.05 -4.67
CA MET A 43 10.44 7.49 -5.91
C MET A 43 10.04 8.42 -7.05
#